data_AF-H8GCJ7-F1
#
_entry.id   AF-H8GCJ7-F1
#
_cell.length_a   1.000
_cell.length_b   1.000
_cell.length_c   1.000
_cell.angle_alpha   90.00
_cell.angle_beta   90.00
_cell.angle_gamma   90.00
#
_symmetry.space_group_name_H-M   'P 1'
#
loop_
_entity.id
_entity.type
_entity.pdbx_description
1 polymer ?
#
loop_
_entity_poly.entity_id
_entity_poly.type
_entity_poly.pdbx_seq_one_letter_code
_entity_poly.pdbx_strand_id
1 'polypeptide(L)'
;MSRTRWEHRNRALHSVPTQRPGPTGRHRSAGRESPLAGLVGVPGPATLARQVVPAGETVLWAASGNRIAHDVTGLDEKGQATAAVWELGRGTTTVPTELDPGPGGQPPDVVVFGDHPGCLAHTTLRHVAPTGVGEWRTWALTSARLLVLDVHRVPVQRRTGSLLRKTIGLGRELVDIVTDRARRYGDNAADVPVTCPPMTVTAAVERSRIGDITVSRRRLCMRTRPCLRVSFVDGSGLDLLLGVDDESVFEWMLCLGLER
;
A
#
# COMPACT_ATOMS: atom_id res chain seq x y z
N MET A 1 17.57 -10.38 41.22
CA MET A 1 17.07 -11.76 40.99
C MET A 1 15.95 -11.64 39.96
N SER A 2 16.02 -12.05 38.70
CA SER A 2 17.03 -12.79 37.92
C SER A 2 16.86 -12.38 36.46
N ARG A 3 17.88 -11.74 35.88
CA ARG A 3 18.08 -11.58 34.44
C ARG A 3 18.96 -12.74 34.00
N THR A 4 18.56 -13.52 33.00
CA THR A 4 19.43 -14.27 32.05
C THR A 4 18.62 -15.35 31.35
N ARG A 5 18.18 -15.13 30.10
CA ARG A 5 17.98 -16.20 29.10
C ARG A 5 17.71 -15.66 27.69
N TRP A 6 18.64 -14.90 27.11
CA TRP A 6 18.58 -14.53 25.69
C TRP A 6 20.01 -14.35 25.15
N GLU A 7 20.74 -15.45 25.08
CA GLU A 7 22.04 -15.53 24.39
C GLU A 7 22.34 -17.01 24.19
N HIS A 8 21.99 -17.56 23.03
CA HIS A 8 22.60 -18.75 22.42
C HIS A 8 21.81 -19.13 21.16
N ARG A 9 22.13 -18.51 20.02
CA ARG A 9 21.97 -19.09 18.68
C ARG A 9 22.57 -18.13 17.65
N ASN A 10 23.90 -18.16 17.52
CA ASN A 10 24.61 -17.74 16.31
C ASN A 10 26.06 -18.22 16.37
N ARG A 11 26.26 -19.51 16.04
CA ARG A 11 27.55 -20.06 15.63
C ARG A 11 27.32 -21.42 14.96
N ALA A 12 28.08 -21.65 13.90
CA ALA A 12 28.06 -22.79 12.96
C ALA A 12 27.04 -22.56 11.82
N LEU A 13 27.41 -22.52 10.52
CA LEU A 13 28.53 -23.14 9.83
C LEU A 13 28.97 -22.30 8.62
N HIS A 14 30.28 -22.04 8.55
CA HIS A 14 30.99 -21.74 7.32
C HIS A 14 31.25 -23.03 6.55
N SER A 15 30.67 -23.15 5.36
CA SER A 15 31.21 -23.97 4.27
C SER A 15 30.53 -23.53 2.98
N VAL A 16 31.16 -22.59 2.27
CA VAL A 16 30.75 -22.17 0.93
C VAL A 16 31.42 -23.11 -0.08
N PRO A 17 30.67 -23.92 -0.85
CA PRO A 17 31.23 -24.66 -1.96
C PRO A 17 31.50 -23.70 -3.13
N THR A 18 32.74 -23.68 -3.60
CA THR A 18 33.20 -22.95 -4.77
C THR A 18 32.50 -23.47 -6.03
N GLN A 19 31.43 -22.80 -6.48
CA GLN A 19 30.79 -23.10 -7.76
C GLN A 19 31.63 -22.54 -8.91
N ARG A 20 31.86 -23.39 -9.92
CA ARG A 20 32.50 -23.03 -11.19
C ARG A 20 31.62 -22.04 -11.98
N PRO A 21 32.20 -21.03 -12.65
CA PRO A 21 31.46 -20.14 -13.52
C PRO A 21 30.95 -20.89 -14.76
N GLY A 22 29.63 -21.01 -14.87
CA GLY A 22 28.94 -21.48 -16.08
C GLY A 22 28.84 -20.37 -17.13
N PRO A 23 28.60 -20.73 -18.41
CA PRO A 23 28.58 -19.79 -19.52
C PRO A 23 27.45 -18.76 -19.38
N THR A 24 27.83 -17.48 -19.51
CA THR A 24 26.94 -16.31 -19.46
C THR A 24 25.99 -16.31 -20.66
N GLY A 25 24.86 -17.00 -20.53
CA GLY A 25 23.71 -16.80 -21.40
C GLY A 25 23.15 -15.40 -21.18
N ARG A 26 23.35 -14.50 -22.14
CA ARG A 26 22.70 -13.18 -22.18
C ARG A 26 21.18 -13.38 -22.33
N HIS A 27 20.48 -13.57 -21.22
CA HIS A 27 19.05 -13.38 -21.16
C HIS A 27 18.77 -11.90 -21.45
N ARG A 28 18.25 -11.62 -22.65
CA ARG A 28 17.54 -10.38 -22.93
C ARG A 28 16.33 -10.36 -22.00
N SER A 29 16.47 -9.74 -20.83
CA SER A 29 15.34 -9.23 -20.07
C SER A 29 14.62 -8.25 -20.98
N ALA A 30 13.48 -8.68 -21.52
CA ALA A 30 12.53 -7.78 -22.16
C ALA A 30 12.25 -6.68 -21.13
N GLY A 31 12.72 -5.47 -21.43
CA GLY A 31 12.49 -4.29 -20.62
C GLY A 31 10.99 -4.13 -20.49
N ARG A 32 10.45 -4.54 -19.35
CA ARG A 32 9.08 -4.25 -18.97
C ARG A 32 9.06 -2.75 -18.78
N GLU A 33 8.52 -2.03 -19.76
CA GLU A 33 8.30 -0.59 -19.66
C GLU A 33 7.65 -0.33 -18.30
N SER A 34 8.35 0.44 -17.46
CA SER A 34 7.85 0.77 -16.14
C SER A 34 6.49 1.45 -16.32
N PRO A 35 5.40 0.95 -15.71
CA PRO A 35 4.07 1.56 -15.81
C PRO A 35 4.02 3.00 -15.25
N LEU A 36 5.13 3.49 -14.70
CA LEU A 36 5.33 4.86 -14.25
C LEU A 36 5.45 5.88 -15.39
N ALA A 37 5.56 5.45 -16.66
CA ALA A 37 5.73 6.36 -17.81
C ALA A 37 4.49 7.25 -18.12
N GLY A 38 3.35 7.04 -17.44
CA GLY A 38 2.13 7.84 -17.61
C GLY A 38 1.69 8.65 -16.38
N LEU A 39 2.41 8.60 -15.26
CA LEU A 39 2.05 9.30 -14.02
C LEU A 39 2.77 10.64 -13.86
N VAL A 40 3.15 11.23 -14.99
CA VAL A 40 3.79 12.52 -15.01
C VAL A 40 2.74 13.55 -14.58
N GLY A 41 2.96 14.26 -13.47
CA GLY A 41 2.01 15.27 -12.97
C GLY A 41 1.17 14.87 -11.75
N VAL A 42 1.15 13.60 -11.37
CA VAL A 42 0.41 13.13 -10.19
C VAL A 42 1.17 13.47 -8.89
N PRO A 43 0.56 14.18 -7.92
CA PRO A 43 1.19 14.40 -6.63
C PRO A 43 1.58 13.09 -5.97
N GLY A 44 2.82 13.02 -5.45
CA GLY A 44 3.31 11.84 -4.76
C GLY A 44 2.53 11.54 -3.46
N PRO A 45 2.57 10.29 -2.96
CA PRO A 45 1.85 9.87 -1.76
C PRO A 45 2.11 10.73 -0.53
N ALA A 46 3.35 11.19 -0.33
CA ALA A 46 3.70 12.06 0.79
C ALA A 46 2.99 13.43 0.72
N THR A 47 2.90 14.01 -0.49
CA THR A 47 2.16 15.25 -0.75
C THR A 47 0.66 15.06 -0.49
N LEU A 48 0.10 13.93 -0.93
CA LEU A 48 -1.30 13.59 -0.66
C LEU A 48 -1.57 13.42 0.83
N ALA A 49 -0.70 12.71 1.55
CA ALA A 49 -0.80 12.53 2.99
C ALA A 49 -0.72 13.85 3.75
N ARG A 50 0.16 14.76 3.33
CA ARG A 50 0.33 16.03 4.05
C ARG A 50 -0.91 16.91 4.05
N GLN A 51 -1.86 16.73 3.11
CA GLN A 51 -3.12 17.47 3.11
C GLN A 51 -3.98 17.23 4.35
N VAL A 52 -3.90 16.04 4.94
CA VAL A 52 -4.77 15.62 6.05
C VAL A 52 -4.03 15.43 7.37
N VAL A 53 -2.69 15.38 7.33
CA VAL A 53 -1.86 15.23 8.52
C VAL A 53 -1.70 16.60 9.21
N PRO A 54 -2.06 16.72 10.51
CA PRO A 54 -1.91 17.94 11.28
C PRO A 54 -0.47 18.48 11.28
N ALA A 55 -0.33 19.79 11.50
CA ALA A 55 0.99 20.45 11.48
C ALA A 55 2.00 19.85 12.48
N GLY A 56 1.54 19.39 13.65
CA GLY A 56 2.38 18.78 14.69
C GLY A 56 2.64 17.28 14.52
N GLU A 57 2.16 16.66 13.45
CA GLU A 57 2.35 15.25 13.14
C GLU A 57 3.29 15.14 11.91
N THR A 58 4.35 14.33 12.01
CA THR A 58 5.35 14.17 10.94
C THR A 58 4.99 12.97 10.09
N VAL A 59 4.99 13.11 8.76
CA VAL A 59 4.87 11.97 7.84
C VAL A 59 6.23 11.29 7.76
N LEU A 60 6.32 10.04 8.25
CA LEU A 60 7.56 9.26 8.22
C LEU A 60 7.74 8.64 6.84
N TRP A 61 6.70 8.01 6.30
CA TRP A 61 6.66 7.56 4.92
C TRP A 61 5.22 7.53 4.40
N ALA A 62 5.08 7.55 3.07
CA ALA A 62 3.80 7.34 2.41
C ALA A 62 4.00 6.60 1.08
N ALA A 63 3.06 5.71 0.74
CA ALA A 63 3.10 4.91 -0.48
C ALA A 63 1.70 4.67 -1.05
N SER A 64 1.62 4.50 -2.37
CA SER A 64 0.36 4.11 -3.03
C SER A 64 0.15 2.60 -2.93
N GLY A 65 -1.09 2.20 -2.64
CA GLY A 65 -1.50 0.80 -2.63
C GLY A 65 -3.01 0.70 -2.66
N ASN A 66 -3.58 0.23 -3.75
CA ASN A 66 -5.03 0.31 -3.98
C ASN A 66 -5.77 -1.02 -3.76
N ARG A 67 -5.09 -2.16 -3.87
CA ARG A 67 -5.70 -3.49 -3.70
C ARG A 67 -5.42 -4.06 -2.31
N ILE A 68 -6.49 -4.39 -1.60
CA ILE A 68 -6.48 -5.03 -0.28
C ILE A 68 -7.02 -6.45 -0.42
N ALA A 69 -6.29 -7.42 0.13
CA ALA A 69 -6.78 -8.78 0.34
C ALA A 69 -6.80 -9.11 1.84
N HIS A 70 -7.62 -10.08 2.23
CA HIS A 70 -7.72 -10.56 3.61
C HIS A 70 -7.23 -12.00 3.70
N ASP A 71 -6.34 -12.23 4.66
CA ASP A 71 -5.79 -13.52 5.08
C ASP A 71 -6.08 -13.65 6.57
N VAL A 72 -7.38 -13.64 6.88
CA VAL A 72 -7.91 -13.73 8.24
C VAL A 72 -8.68 -15.02 8.35
N THR A 73 -8.39 -15.83 9.37
CA THR A 73 -9.07 -17.11 9.54
C THR A 73 -10.58 -16.92 9.58
N GLY A 74 -11.28 -17.66 8.73
CA GLY A 74 -12.74 -17.61 8.60
C GLY A 74 -13.31 -16.50 7.74
N LEU A 75 -12.47 -15.67 7.11
CA LEU A 75 -12.86 -14.71 6.08
C LEU A 75 -12.38 -15.16 4.70
N ASP A 76 -13.08 -14.72 3.65
CA ASP A 76 -12.61 -14.80 2.27
C ASP A 76 -11.62 -13.67 1.97
N GLU A 77 -11.04 -13.65 0.76
CA GLU A 77 -10.10 -12.62 0.32
C GLU A 77 -10.68 -11.18 0.38
N LYS A 78 -12.02 -11.05 0.36
CA LYS A 78 -12.75 -9.77 0.42
C LYS A 78 -13.14 -9.40 1.85
N GLY A 79 -12.74 -10.19 2.85
CA GLY A 79 -13.06 -9.96 4.25
C GLY A 79 -14.50 -10.36 4.62
N GLN A 80 -15.21 -11.12 3.79
CA GLN A 80 -16.55 -11.63 4.10
C GLN A 80 -16.46 -12.98 4.80
N ALA A 81 -17.39 -13.27 5.70
CA ALA A 81 -17.41 -14.55 6.40
C ALA A 81 -17.60 -15.71 5.42
N THR A 82 -16.77 -16.76 5.53
CA THR A 82 -16.97 -17.99 4.77
C THR A 82 -17.96 -18.91 5.49
N ALA A 83 -18.97 -19.40 4.78
CA ALA A 83 -20.00 -20.29 5.35
C ALA A 83 -19.41 -21.58 5.97
N ALA A 84 -18.22 -22.01 5.50
CA ALA A 84 -17.56 -23.24 5.92
C ALA A 84 -17.04 -23.25 7.37
N VAL A 85 -16.98 -22.10 8.06
CA VAL A 85 -16.47 -22.04 9.45
C VAL A 85 -17.48 -22.62 10.44
N TRP A 86 -18.78 -22.63 10.11
CA TRP A 86 -19.84 -23.03 11.05
C TRP A 86 -19.91 -24.55 11.26
N GLU A 87 -19.21 -25.35 10.44
CA GLU A 87 -19.20 -26.82 10.56
C GLU A 87 -17.94 -27.38 11.25
N LEU A 88 -16.90 -26.57 11.50
CA LEU A 88 -15.62 -27.03 12.06
C LEU A 88 -15.57 -26.95 13.60
N GLY A 89 -16.47 -27.69 14.26
CA GLY A 89 -16.37 -28.00 15.68
C GLY A 89 -15.36 -29.12 16.01
N ARG A 90 -14.56 -29.60 15.05
CA ARG A 90 -13.65 -30.75 15.25
C ARG A 90 -12.31 -30.60 14.52
N GLY A 91 -11.35 -29.95 15.16
CA GLY A 91 -9.93 -30.39 15.18
C GLY A 91 -9.11 -30.44 13.89
N THR A 92 -9.46 -29.73 12.81
CA THR A 92 -8.62 -29.68 11.61
C THR A 92 -7.75 -28.42 11.59
N THR A 93 -6.43 -28.63 11.45
CA THR A 93 -5.46 -27.57 11.20
C THR A 93 -5.77 -26.91 9.86
N THR A 94 -6.26 -25.68 9.87
CA THR A 94 -6.48 -24.87 8.67
C THR A 94 -5.14 -24.63 7.99
N VAL A 95 -4.92 -25.27 6.84
CA VAL A 95 -3.78 -24.97 5.97
C VAL A 95 -3.95 -23.52 5.51
N PRO A 96 -2.93 -22.65 5.63
CA PRO A 96 -3.03 -21.27 5.19
C PRO A 96 -3.44 -21.24 3.72
N THR A 97 -4.58 -20.61 3.44
CA THR A 97 -5.09 -20.43 2.08
C THR A 97 -4.12 -19.52 1.34
N GLU A 98 -3.39 -20.08 0.37
CA GLU A 98 -2.58 -19.25 -0.53
C GLU A 98 -3.54 -18.25 -1.22
N LEU A 99 -3.26 -16.96 -1.07
CA LEU A 99 -3.96 -15.91 -1.81
C LEU A 99 -3.63 -16.06 -3.30
N ASP A 100 -4.49 -16.78 -4.01
CA ASP A 100 -4.42 -16.93 -5.45
C ASP A 100 -5.39 -15.95 -6.12
N PRO A 101 -4.91 -14.87 -6.75
CA PRO A 101 -5.77 -13.91 -7.43
C PRO A 101 -6.38 -14.49 -8.72
N GLY A 102 -6.12 -15.77 -9.02
CA GLY A 102 -6.60 -16.46 -10.19
C GLY A 102 -5.88 -16.04 -11.48
N PRO A 103 -6.19 -16.71 -12.61
CA PRO A 103 -5.55 -16.42 -13.88
C PRO A 103 -5.88 -15.00 -14.35
N GLY A 104 -4.87 -14.13 -14.34
CA GLY A 104 -4.98 -12.72 -14.75
C GLY A 104 -5.27 -11.73 -13.62
N GLY A 105 -5.44 -12.20 -12.38
CA GLY A 105 -5.62 -11.32 -11.24
C GLY A 105 -4.32 -10.59 -10.87
N GLN A 106 -4.44 -9.29 -10.57
CA GLN A 106 -3.31 -8.52 -10.05
C GLN A 106 -3.08 -8.86 -8.57
N PRO A 107 -1.82 -9.01 -8.13
CA PRO A 107 -1.53 -9.27 -6.73
C PRO A 107 -2.00 -8.10 -5.85
N PRO A 108 -2.38 -8.36 -4.59
CA PRO A 108 -2.72 -7.30 -3.64
C PRO A 108 -1.52 -6.41 -3.36
N ASP A 109 -1.78 -5.14 -3.02
CA ASP A 109 -0.75 -4.22 -2.53
C ASP A 109 -0.65 -4.27 -1.01
N VAL A 110 -1.75 -4.64 -0.35
CA VAL A 110 -1.83 -4.81 1.10
C VAL A 110 -2.57 -6.09 1.43
N VAL A 111 -2.04 -6.86 2.36
CA VAL A 111 -2.76 -8.00 2.93
C VAL A 111 -3.04 -7.78 4.40
N VAL A 112 -4.30 -7.90 4.80
CA VAL A 112 -4.77 -7.88 6.18
C VAL A 112 -4.67 -9.28 6.75
N PHE A 113 -3.95 -9.47 7.85
CA PHE A 113 -3.82 -10.79 8.49
C PHE A 113 -4.31 -10.81 9.94
N GLY A 114 -4.73 -11.98 10.41
CA GLY A 114 -5.10 -12.22 11.81
C GLY A 114 -5.82 -13.55 12.05
N ASP A 115 -5.88 -13.98 13.30
CA ASP A 115 -6.34 -15.33 13.67
C ASP A 115 -7.86 -15.49 13.76
N HIS A 116 -8.62 -14.39 13.74
CA HIS A 116 -10.08 -14.45 13.83
C HIS A 116 -10.76 -13.21 13.23
N PRO A 117 -12.03 -13.32 12.80
CA PRO A 117 -12.83 -12.17 12.43
C PRO A 117 -12.94 -11.20 13.61
N GLY A 118 -12.87 -9.90 13.32
CA GLY A 118 -13.01 -8.86 14.33
C GLY A 118 -11.72 -8.51 15.08
N CYS A 119 -10.60 -9.14 14.75
CA CYS A 119 -9.27 -8.66 15.17
C CYS A 119 -9.07 -7.18 14.77
N LEU A 120 -8.07 -6.52 15.37
CA LEU A 120 -7.83 -5.10 15.22
C LEU A 120 -7.63 -4.71 13.75
N ALA A 121 -6.86 -5.49 13.00
CA ALA A 121 -6.62 -5.23 11.59
C ALA A 121 -7.90 -5.30 10.75
N HIS A 122 -8.67 -6.38 10.89
CA HIS A 122 -9.95 -6.53 10.19
C HIS A 122 -10.94 -5.43 10.58
N THR A 123 -11.13 -5.17 11.88
CA THR A 123 -12.07 -4.16 12.37
C THR A 123 -11.72 -2.76 11.88
N THR A 124 -10.43 -2.43 11.79
CA THR A 124 -9.95 -1.15 11.27
C THR A 124 -10.28 -0.97 9.79
N LEU A 125 -10.12 -2.02 9.00
CA LEU A 125 -10.22 -1.94 7.53
C LEU A 125 -11.55 -2.42 6.96
N ARG A 126 -12.49 -2.94 7.77
CA ARG A 126 -13.79 -3.46 7.29
C ARG A 126 -14.64 -2.48 6.49
N HIS A 127 -14.41 -1.17 6.66
CA HIS A 127 -15.13 -0.11 5.93
C HIS A 127 -14.33 0.46 4.76
N VAL A 128 -13.08 0.02 4.58
CA VAL A 128 -12.24 0.39 3.45
C VAL A 128 -12.58 -0.55 2.29
N ALA A 129 -13.02 0.01 1.17
CA ALA A 129 -13.33 -0.78 -0.02
C ALA A 129 -12.10 -1.62 -0.44
N PRO A 130 -12.23 -2.91 -0.79
CA PRO A 130 -11.09 -3.76 -1.13
C PRO A 130 -10.21 -3.20 -2.26
N THR A 131 -10.84 -2.49 -3.20
CA THR A 131 -10.13 -1.73 -4.24
C THR A 131 -10.40 -0.25 -4.07
N GLY A 132 -9.33 0.55 -4.04
CA GLY A 132 -9.40 2.00 -4.00
C GLY A 132 -10.03 2.62 -5.24
N VAL A 133 -10.41 3.89 -5.12
CA VAL A 133 -10.84 4.69 -6.27
C VAL A 133 -9.61 5.09 -7.08
N GLY A 134 -9.31 4.33 -8.13
CA GLY A 134 -8.14 4.55 -8.96
C GLY A 134 -6.82 4.25 -8.23
N GLU A 135 -5.77 4.99 -8.58
CA GLU A 135 -4.40 4.78 -8.07
C GLU A 135 -4.06 5.68 -6.88
N TRP A 136 -5.06 6.37 -6.32
CA TRP A 136 -4.87 7.44 -5.34
C TRP A 136 -4.82 6.98 -3.88
N ARG A 137 -5.18 5.72 -3.60
CA ARG A 137 -5.17 5.21 -2.23
C ARG A 137 -3.76 5.25 -1.69
N THR A 138 -3.59 6.03 -0.63
CA THR A 138 -2.31 6.31 0.00
C THR A 138 -2.29 5.72 1.40
N TRP A 139 -1.25 4.94 1.68
CA TRP A 139 -0.90 4.47 3.01
C TRP A 139 0.19 5.36 3.56
N ALA A 140 0.03 5.89 4.76
CA ALA A 140 1.02 6.78 5.36
C ALA A 140 1.25 6.43 6.83
N LEU A 141 2.50 6.20 7.19
CA LEU A 141 2.90 6.15 8.59
C LEU A 141 3.35 7.54 9.03
N THR A 142 2.82 7.97 10.15
CA THR A 142 3.20 9.22 10.79
C THR A 142 3.82 8.96 12.17
N SER A 143 4.31 10.01 12.81
CA SER A 143 4.78 9.95 14.20
C SER A 143 3.68 9.50 15.18
N ALA A 144 2.40 9.64 14.83
CA ALA A 144 1.27 9.36 15.72
C ALA A 144 0.45 8.11 15.33
N ARG A 145 0.44 7.69 14.06
CA ARG A 145 -0.49 6.65 13.56
C ARG A 145 -0.17 6.16 12.15
N LEU A 146 -0.75 5.03 11.79
CA LEU A 146 -0.87 4.58 10.41
C LEU A 146 -2.20 5.06 9.83
N LEU A 147 -2.18 5.66 8.64
CA LEU A 147 -3.35 6.20 7.94
C LEU A 147 -3.60 5.48 6.62
N VAL A 148 -4.88 5.29 6.30
CA VAL A 148 -5.35 4.92 4.95
C VAL A 148 -6.17 6.06 4.39
N LEU A 149 -5.68 6.64 3.30
CA LEU A 149 -6.24 7.82 2.68
C LEU A 149 -6.84 7.46 1.32
N ASP A 150 -8.03 7.98 1.05
CA ASP A 150 -8.69 7.83 -0.24
C ASP A 150 -9.22 9.19 -0.71
N VAL A 151 -9.50 9.30 -2.00
CA VAL A 151 -9.99 10.55 -2.60
C VAL A 151 -11.40 10.83 -2.07
N HIS A 152 -11.59 12.03 -1.54
CA HIS A 152 -12.90 12.50 -1.15
C HIS A 152 -13.76 12.70 -2.39
N ARG A 153 -14.65 11.75 -2.65
CA ARG A 153 -15.72 11.96 -3.64
C ARG A 153 -16.79 12.83 -3.01
N VAL A 154 -16.75 14.13 -3.30
CA VAL A 154 -17.94 14.98 -3.12
C VAL A 154 -19.03 14.32 -3.96
N PRO A 155 -20.14 13.84 -3.37
CA PRO A 155 -21.25 13.33 -4.14
C PRO A 155 -21.65 14.45 -5.08
N VAL A 156 -21.45 14.26 -6.39
CA VAL A 156 -21.95 15.21 -7.38
C VAL A 156 -23.45 15.18 -7.18
N GLN A 157 -23.99 16.20 -6.48
CA GLN A 157 -25.42 16.44 -6.46
C GLN A 157 -25.80 16.49 -7.92
N ARG A 158 -26.49 15.47 -8.40
CA ARG A 158 -26.98 15.40 -9.77
C ARG A 158 -27.85 16.63 -9.93
N ARG A 159 -27.28 17.70 -10.50
CA ARG A 159 -28.04 18.88 -10.86
C ARG A 159 -29.07 18.38 -11.86
N THR A 160 -30.30 18.28 -11.42
CA THR A 160 -31.45 18.01 -12.26
C THR A 160 -31.44 19.09 -13.33
N GLY A 161 -31.02 18.71 -14.54
CA GLY A 161 -30.76 19.65 -15.62
C GLY A 161 -32.02 20.40 -16.00
N SER A 162 -32.01 21.71 -15.81
CA SER A 162 -32.75 22.61 -16.69
C SER A 162 -31.95 22.74 -17.99
N LEU A 163 -32.55 22.29 -19.10
CA LEU A 163 -32.00 22.18 -20.45
C LEU A 163 -31.83 23.55 -21.16
N LEU A 164 -31.44 24.61 -20.44
CA LEU A 164 -31.53 25.98 -20.95
C LEU A 164 -30.23 26.79 -20.78
N ARG A 165 -29.12 26.32 -21.37
CA ARG A 165 -27.94 27.18 -21.64
C ARG A 165 -26.98 26.53 -22.64
N LYS A 166 -27.48 26.26 -23.84
CA LYS A 166 -26.66 26.14 -25.05
C LYS A 166 -26.44 27.54 -25.60
N THR A 167 -25.38 28.23 -25.18
CA THR A 167 -24.70 29.35 -25.87
C THR A 167 -23.74 30.00 -24.87
N ILE A 168 -22.57 30.48 -25.35
CA ILE A 168 -21.42 31.05 -24.62
C ILE A 168 -20.38 29.97 -24.25
N GLY A 169 -19.20 29.86 -24.88
CA GLY A 169 -18.60 30.72 -25.89
C GLY A 169 -17.38 30.07 -26.55
N LEU A 170 -17.27 30.28 -27.86
CA LEU A 170 -16.00 30.32 -28.58
C LEU A 170 -15.17 31.49 -28.01
N GLY A 171 -13.92 31.26 -27.61
CA GLY A 171 -13.02 32.37 -27.28
C GLY A 171 -11.85 32.06 -26.33
N ARG A 172 -11.22 30.88 -26.44
CA ARG A 172 -10.03 30.53 -25.64
C ARG A 172 -8.92 29.85 -26.43
N GLU A 173 -8.71 30.25 -27.68
CA GLU A 173 -7.74 29.60 -28.58
C GLU A 173 -6.57 30.51 -28.99
N LEU A 174 -6.21 31.51 -28.17
CA LEU A 174 -5.12 32.45 -28.47
C LEU A 174 -4.22 32.77 -27.26
N VAL A 175 -3.79 31.76 -26.50
CA VAL A 175 -2.72 31.92 -25.47
C VAL A 175 -1.76 30.72 -25.42
N ASP A 176 -1.33 30.19 -26.59
CA ASP A 176 -0.35 29.08 -26.63
C ASP A 176 0.98 29.41 -27.33
N ILE A 177 1.24 30.68 -27.66
CA ILE A 177 2.45 31.06 -28.42
C ILE A 177 3.25 32.19 -27.76
N VAL A 178 3.40 32.24 -26.42
CA VAL A 178 4.50 32.99 -25.78
C VAL A 178 4.79 32.44 -24.38
N THR A 179 5.43 31.28 -24.24
CA THR A 179 6.23 30.95 -23.02
C THR A 179 7.00 29.64 -23.19
N ASP A 180 8.00 29.62 -24.07
CA ASP A 180 8.91 28.47 -24.24
C ASP A 180 10.13 28.51 -23.28
N ARG A 181 9.93 29.08 -22.07
CA ARG A 181 10.97 29.16 -21.02
C ARG A 181 10.51 28.68 -19.65
N ALA A 182 9.25 28.29 -19.50
CA ALA A 182 8.80 27.69 -18.25
C ALA A 182 9.43 26.30 -18.14
N ARG A 183 10.28 26.08 -17.13
CA ARG A 183 10.81 24.75 -16.82
C ARG A 183 9.61 23.83 -16.56
N ARG A 184 9.44 22.79 -17.37
CA ARG A 184 8.45 21.76 -17.13
C ARG A 184 9.07 20.67 -16.26
N TYR A 185 8.38 20.28 -15.21
CA TYR A 185 8.72 19.15 -14.34
C TYR A 185 7.71 18.05 -14.65
N GLY A 186 7.93 17.38 -15.79
CA GLY A 186 6.92 16.51 -16.35
C GLY A 186 5.76 17.29 -16.98
N ASP A 187 4.51 16.90 -16.69
CA ASP A 187 3.29 17.55 -17.15
C ASP A 187 2.98 18.84 -16.37
N ASN A 188 3.72 19.08 -15.28
CA ASN A 188 3.61 20.30 -14.50
C ASN A 188 4.51 21.38 -15.09
N ALA A 189 3.96 22.58 -15.29
CA ALA A 189 4.75 23.77 -15.56
C ALA A 189 5.27 24.37 -14.24
N ALA A 190 6.49 24.91 -14.26
CA ALA A 190 6.99 25.76 -13.19
C ALA A 190 5.96 26.86 -12.87
N ASP A 191 5.80 27.15 -11.58
CA ASP A 191 4.88 28.17 -11.06
C ASP A 191 3.38 27.88 -11.24
N VAL A 192 3.00 26.70 -11.75
CA VAL A 192 1.61 26.22 -11.74
C VAL A 192 1.40 25.29 -10.53
N PRO A 193 0.48 25.62 -9.61
CA PRO A 193 0.17 24.74 -8.48
C PRO A 193 -0.28 23.36 -8.96
N VAL A 194 0.38 22.30 -8.49
CA VAL A 194 -0.03 20.92 -8.76
C VAL A 194 -1.38 20.68 -8.11
N THR A 195 -2.39 20.38 -8.92
CA THR A 195 -3.73 20.10 -8.41
C THR A 195 -3.71 18.77 -7.69
N CYS A 196 -3.88 18.80 -6.38
CA CYS A 196 -3.99 17.59 -5.58
C CYS A 196 -5.48 17.27 -5.36
N PRO A 197 -5.95 16.03 -5.61
CA PRO A 197 -7.30 15.66 -5.23
C PRO A 197 -7.46 15.76 -3.71
N PRO A 198 -8.62 16.22 -3.20
CA PRO A 198 -8.86 16.30 -1.78
C PRO A 198 -8.85 14.89 -1.18
N MET A 199 -7.98 14.67 -0.20
CA MET A 199 -7.86 13.38 0.47
C MET A 199 -8.73 13.33 1.73
N THR A 200 -9.20 12.14 2.08
CA THR A 200 -9.89 11.86 3.35
C THR A 200 -9.30 10.64 4.04
N VAL A 201 -9.27 10.68 5.37
CA VAL A 201 -8.89 9.52 6.19
C VAL A 201 -10.04 8.52 6.18
N THR A 202 -9.80 7.34 5.61
CA THR A 202 -10.77 6.23 5.57
C THR A 202 -10.57 5.23 6.70
N ALA A 203 -9.34 5.10 7.17
CA ALA A 203 -9.00 4.33 8.36
C ALA A 203 -7.74 4.90 9.02
N ALA A 204 -7.62 4.68 10.34
CA ALA A 204 -6.45 5.07 11.12
C ALA A 204 -6.18 4.04 12.22
N VAL A 205 -4.90 3.75 12.46
CA VAL A 205 -4.43 2.94 13.59
C VAL A 205 -3.45 3.77 14.40
N GLU A 206 -3.83 4.10 15.63
CA GLU A 206 -2.97 4.82 16.57
C GLU A 206 -1.64 4.08 16.79
N ARG A 207 -0.56 4.85 16.97
CA ARG A 207 0.80 4.29 17.18
C ARG A 207 0.86 3.35 18.38
N SER A 208 0.07 3.61 19.43
CA SER A 208 -0.03 2.75 20.62
C SER A 208 -0.63 1.36 20.35
N ARG A 209 -1.30 1.18 19.20
CA ARG A 209 -1.87 -0.10 18.75
C ARG A 209 -0.93 -0.86 17.81
N ILE A 210 0.15 -0.23 17.36
CA ILE A 210 1.20 -0.86 16.56
C ILE A 210 2.21 -1.49 17.52
N GLY A 211 2.28 -2.81 17.53
CA GLY A 211 3.23 -3.56 18.35
C GLY A 211 4.62 -3.60 17.73
N ASP A 212 4.71 -3.80 16.41
CA ASP A 212 5.99 -3.94 15.71
C ASP A 212 5.89 -3.53 14.23
N ILE A 213 7.01 -3.11 13.65
CA ILE A 213 7.17 -2.87 12.21
C ILE A 213 8.44 -3.57 11.77
N THR A 214 8.35 -4.47 10.79
CA THR A 214 9.48 -5.27 10.30
C THR A 214 9.46 -5.43 8.80
N VAL A 215 10.63 -5.62 8.20
CA VAL A 215 10.71 -6.14 6.83
C VAL A 215 10.47 -7.64 6.89
N SER A 216 9.54 -8.12 6.08
CA SER A 216 9.16 -9.52 6.02
C SER A 216 9.08 -9.97 4.56
N ARG A 217 8.76 -11.25 4.37
CA ARG A 217 8.48 -11.82 3.07
C ARG A 217 7.16 -12.57 3.12
N ARG A 218 6.27 -12.25 2.19
CA ARG A 218 4.98 -12.93 2.05
C ARG A 218 5.00 -13.80 0.81
N ARG A 219 4.55 -15.04 0.97
CA ARG A 219 4.30 -15.95 -0.15
C ARG A 219 2.94 -15.62 -0.76
N LEU A 220 2.92 -15.25 -2.03
CA LEU A 220 1.74 -15.00 -2.85
C LEU A 220 1.80 -15.94 -4.05
N CYS A 221 0.85 -16.88 -4.16
CA CYS A 221 0.89 -17.97 -5.13
C CYS A 221 2.28 -18.65 -5.16
N MET A 222 2.93 -18.61 -6.33
CA MET A 222 4.23 -19.18 -6.64
C MET A 222 5.41 -18.23 -6.41
N ARG A 223 5.21 -17.06 -5.80
CA ARG A 223 6.27 -16.07 -5.56
C ARG A 223 6.31 -15.59 -4.12
N THR A 224 7.52 -15.50 -3.59
CA THR A 224 7.77 -14.81 -2.33
C THR A 224 8.14 -13.36 -2.65
N ARG A 225 7.41 -12.40 -2.09
CA ARG A 225 7.67 -10.97 -2.27
C ARG A 225 8.06 -10.32 -0.95
N PRO A 226 9.01 -9.38 -0.94
CA PRO A 226 9.27 -8.56 0.24
C PRO A 226 8.04 -7.70 0.56
N CYS A 227 7.85 -7.40 1.84
CA CYS A 227 6.82 -6.51 2.33
C CYS A 227 7.25 -5.81 3.62
N LEU A 228 6.62 -4.68 3.92
CA LEU A 228 6.67 -4.08 5.25
C LEU A 228 5.51 -4.63 6.07
N ARG A 229 5.83 -5.43 7.09
CA ARG A 229 4.86 -5.96 8.05
C ARG A 229 4.65 -4.95 9.17
N VAL A 230 3.40 -4.58 9.41
CA VAL A 230 2.96 -3.79 10.55
C VAL A 230 2.10 -4.69 11.43
N SER A 231 2.65 -5.14 12.55
CA SER A 231 1.96 -5.99 13.52
C SER A 231 1.30 -5.14 14.60
N PHE A 232 0.05 -5.43 14.91
CA PHE A 232 -0.71 -4.80 15.98
C PHE A 232 -0.58 -5.56 17.29
N VAL A 233 -0.97 -4.90 18.39
CA VAL A 233 -0.83 -5.43 19.76
C VAL A 233 -1.59 -6.73 20.02
N ASP A 234 -2.60 -7.06 19.20
CA ASP A 234 -3.37 -8.30 19.28
C ASP A 234 -2.83 -9.43 18.38
N GLY A 235 -1.68 -9.22 17.73
CA GLY A 235 -1.07 -10.18 16.81
C GLY A 235 -1.60 -10.13 15.38
N SER A 236 -2.70 -9.40 15.12
CA SER A 236 -3.16 -9.11 13.76
C SER A 236 -2.31 -8.02 13.11
N GLY A 237 -2.46 -7.77 11.82
CA GLY A 237 -1.67 -6.73 11.17
C GLY A 237 -1.85 -6.61 9.67
N LEU A 238 -0.89 -5.93 9.05
CA LEU A 238 -0.86 -5.63 7.62
C LEU A 238 0.49 -6.02 7.02
N ASP A 239 0.48 -6.65 5.85
CA ASP A 239 1.65 -6.82 5.00
C ASP A 239 1.55 -5.88 3.79
N LEU A 240 2.40 -4.86 3.73
CA LEU A 240 2.44 -3.85 2.67
C LEU A 240 3.43 -4.29 1.58
N LEU A 241 2.92 -4.72 0.43
CA LEU A 241 3.67 -5.18 -0.74
C LEU A 241 3.94 -4.06 -1.74
N LEU A 242 3.00 -3.11 -1.87
CA LEU A 242 3.14 -1.82 -2.58
C LEU A 242 3.65 -1.92 -4.04
N GLY A 243 3.52 -3.09 -4.68
CA GLY A 243 4.03 -3.31 -6.03
C GLY A 243 5.55 -3.29 -6.17
N VAL A 244 6.32 -3.26 -5.08
CA VAL A 244 7.79 -3.17 -5.10
C VAL A 244 8.41 -4.53 -4.83
N ASP A 245 9.36 -4.96 -5.67
CA ASP A 245 10.10 -6.22 -5.51
C ASP A 245 11.49 -6.01 -4.87
N ASP A 246 11.90 -4.77 -4.64
CA ASP A 246 13.17 -4.42 -4.00
C ASP A 246 13.02 -4.32 -2.48
N GLU A 247 13.67 -5.22 -1.76
CA GLU A 247 13.63 -5.30 -0.30
C GLU A 247 14.21 -4.05 0.38
N SER A 248 15.20 -3.40 -0.24
CA SER A 248 15.89 -2.23 0.33
C SER A 248 14.95 -1.02 0.50
N VAL A 249 13.88 -0.95 -0.32
CA VAL A 249 12.85 0.07 -0.18
C VAL A 249 12.10 -0.10 1.15
N PHE A 250 11.80 -1.34 1.55
CA PHE A 250 11.13 -1.61 2.81
C PHE A 250 12.07 -1.45 4.02
N GLU A 251 13.36 -1.78 3.87
CA GLU A 251 14.36 -1.48 4.89
C GLU A 251 14.47 0.02 5.15
N TRP A 252 14.47 0.83 4.08
CA TRP A 252 14.46 2.29 4.20
C TRP A 252 13.18 2.81 4.87
N MET A 253 12.01 2.30 4.48
CA MET A 253 10.74 2.64 5.14
C MET A 253 10.72 2.25 6.62
N LEU A 254 11.31 1.11 6.97
CA LEU A 254 11.46 0.68 8.36
C LEU A 254 12.33 1.66 9.14
N CYS A 255 13.50 2.03 8.62
CA CYS A 255 14.38 3.01 9.27
C CYS A 255 13.66 4.33 9.58
N LEU A 256 12.92 4.88 8.61
CA LEU A 256 12.09 6.08 8.82
C LEU A 256 10.98 5.87 9.85
N GLY A 257 10.39 4.66 9.89
CA GLY A 257 9.35 4.30 10.84
C GLY A 257 9.83 4.13 12.29
N LEU A 258 11.14 4.08 12.53
CA LEU A 258 11.74 3.94 13.86
C LEU A 258 12.20 5.26 14.48
N GLU A 259 12.30 6.34 13.70
CA GLU A 259 12.60 7.67 14.21
C GLU A 259 11.46 8.15 15.14
N ARG A 260 11.81 8.43 16.40
CA ARG A 260 10.91 8.90 17.46
C ARG A 260 11.20 10.35 17.80
#